data_AF-F6BHH4-F1
#
_entry.id   AF-F6BHH4-F1
#
_cell.length_a   1.000
_cell.length_b   1.000
_cell.length_c   1.000
_cell.angle_alpha   90.00
_cell.angle_beta   90.00
_cell.angle_gamma   90.00
#
_symmetry.space_group_name_H-M   'P 1'
#
loop_
_entity.id
_entity.type
_entity.pdbx_description
1 polymer ?
#
loop_
_entity_poly.entity_id
_entity_poly.type
_entity_poly.pdbx_seq_one_letter_code
_entity_poly.pdbx_strand_id
1 'polypeptide(L)'
;MELSIEEIKNYFDLYNNKKDEGQTHNHEFLGSTMLAGEHEEEDHNHRFAGVTSQVIKDGDSHVHAILVSTDFYEDHHHEIGVITGPAIEVGDGKHVHFVEGKTTIDDDHYHKFVFATLIEDPISKHKHC
;
A
#
# COMPACT_ATOMS: atom_id res chain seq x y z
N MET A 1 10.82 7.12 -9.57
CA MET A 1 11.45 7.92 -8.51
C MET A 1 11.02 7.26 -7.21
N GLU A 2 11.95 6.71 -6.42
CA GLU A 2 11.61 6.22 -5.08
C GLU A 2 11.38 7.46 -4.21
N LEU A 3 10.18 7.58 -3.62
CA LEU A 3 9.87 8.61 -2.63
C LEU A 3 10.36 8.14 -1.25
N SER A 4 10.84 9.08 -0.43
CA SER A 4 11.10 8.83 0.98
C SER A 4 9.80 8.57 1.75
N ILE A 5 9.91 7.91 2.90
CA ILE A 5 8.74 7.63 3.74
C ILE A 5 8.04 8.92 4.20
N GLU A 6 8.81 9.98 4.46
CA GLU A 6 8.26 11.28 4.85
C GLU A 6 7.51 11.94 3.70
N GLU A 7 7.98 11.84 2.46
CA GLU A 7 7.23 12.30 1.29
C GLU A 7 5.93 11.51 1.14
N ILE A 8 5.97 10.18 1.29
CA ILE A 8 4.77 9.34 1.17
C ILE A 8 3.77 9.65 2.28
N LYS A 9 4.23 9.89 3.50
CA LYS A 9 3.39 10.33 4.61
C LYS A 9 2.69 11.65 4.30
N ASN A 10 3.41 12.62 3.74
CA ASN A 10 2.81 13.87 3.29
C ASN A 10 1.76 13.65 2.19
N TYR A 11 2.00 12.76 1.22
CA TYR A 11 0.98 12.39 0.22
C TYR A 11 -0.24 11.73 0.88
N PHE A 12 -0.02 10.74 1.75
CA PHE A 12 -1.07 10.00 2.43
C PHE A 12 -1.97 10.94 3.24
N ASP A 13 -1.38 11.81 4.05
CA ASP A 13 -2.10 12.77 4.86
C ASP A 13 -2.82 13.82 4.01
N LEU A 14 -2.17 14.32 2.96
CA LEU A 14 -2.77 15.31 2.06
C LEU A 14 -4.07 14.77 1.43
N TYR A 15 -4.01 13.59 0.82
CA TYR A 15 -5.16 13.04 0.09
C TYR A 15 -6.25 12.51 1.02
N ASN A 16 -5.91 12.02 2.21
CA ASN A 16 -6.92 11.66 3.21
C ASN A 16 -7.63 12.87 3.83
N ASN A 17 -6.98 14.03 3.89
CA ASN A 17 -7.56 15.24 4.48
C ASN A 17 -8.27 16.18 3.48
N LYS A 18 -8.32 15.84 2.18
CA LYS A 18 -9.12 16.57 1.17
C LYS A 18 -10.62 16.42 1.40
N LYS A 19 -11.16 17.11 2.40
CA LYS A 19 -12.59 17.08 2.74
C LYS A 19 -13.44 18.00 1.85
N ASP A 20 -12.86 19.10 1.37
CA ASP A 20 -13.58 20.12 0.60
C ASP A 20 -13.89 19.69 -0.85
N GLU A 21 -13.20 18.67 -1.36
CA GLU A 21 -13.39 18.12 -2.72
C GLU A 21 -14.34 16.90 -2.75
N GLY A 22 -14.86 16.48 -1.59
CA GLY A 22 -15.64 15.24 -1.42
C GLY A 22 -14.75 14.00 -1.29
N GLN A 23 -15.29 12.95 -0.64
CA GLN A 23 -14.58 11.69 -0.48
C GLN A 23 -14.59 10.87 -1.78
N THR A 24 -13.45 10.26 -2.11
CA THR A 24 -13.26 9.29 -3.19
C THR A 24 -13.08 7.88 -2.62
N HIS A 25 -13.06 6.85 -3.48
CA HIS A 25 -12.85 5.48 -3.03
C HIS A 25 -11.41 5.25 -2.56
N ASN A 26 -11.24 4.16 -1.83
CA ASN A 26 -9.98 3.59 -1.38
C ASN A 26 -10.07 2.07 -1.48
N HIS A 27 -8.97 1.38 -1.21
CA HIS A 27 -8.93 -0.07 -1.23
C HIS A 27 -8.39 -0.62 0.08
N GLU A 28 -9.03 -1.66 0.58
CA GLU A 28 -8.44 -2.53 1.59
C GLU A 28 -7.23 -3.26 0.99
N PHE A 29 -6.26 -3.59 1.82
CA PHE A 29 -5.16 -4.46 1.43
C PHE A 29 -4.68 -5.30 2.63
N LEU A 30 -4.07 -6.43 2.30
CA LEU A 30 -3.29 -7.23 3.22
C LEU A 30 -2.13 -7.87 2.46
N GLY A 31 -1.04 -8.12 3.16
CA GLY A 31 0.15 -8.67 2.54
C GLY A 31 1.09 -9.31 3.55
N SER A 32 2.11 -9.94 3.00
CA SER A 32 3.25 -10.47 3.71
C SER A 32 4.50 -9.97 3.02
N THR A 33 5.54 -9.69 3.79
CA THR A 33 6.87 -9.50 3.24
C THR A 33 7.46 -10.84 2.81
N MET A 34 8.48 -10.79 1.97
CA MET A 34 9.35 -11.92 1.63
C MET A 34 10.31 -12.21 2.79
N LEU A 35 10.88 -13.41 2.81
CA LEU A 35 11.91 -13.77 3.79
C LEU A 35 13.13 -12.86 3.66
N ALA A 36 13.60 -12.37 4.81
CA ALA A 36 14.89 -11.72 4.99
C ALA A 36 15.30 -11.83 6.46
N GLY A 37 16.58 -11.60 6.72
CA GLY A 37 17.21 -11.52 8.03
C GLY A 37 18.66 -11.09 7.87
N GLU A 38 19.36 -10.76 8.95
CA GLU A 38 20.81 -10.51 8.90
C GLU A 38 21.58 -11.78 8.49
N HIS A 39 21.09 -12.94 8.95
CA HIS A 39 21.63 -14.27 8.70
C HIS A 39 20.52 -15.27 8.32
N GLU A 40 20.87 -16.33 7.57
CA GLU A 40 19.89 -17.34 7.10
C GLU A 40 19.11 -18.03 8.24
N GLU A 41 19.70 -18.13 9.44
CA GLU A 41 19.04 -18.73 10.62
C GLU A 41 18.00 -17.80 11.26
N GLU A 42 18.01 -16.52 10.87
CA GLU A 42 17.11 -15.46 11.35
C GLU A 42 16.13 -15.02 10.26
N ASP A 43 16.08 -15.72 9.12
CA ASP A 43 15.13 -15.42 8.04
C ASP A 43 13.69 -15.52 8.55
N HIS A 44 12.98 -14.40 8.48
CA HIS A 44 11.58 -14.32 8.87
C HIS A 44 10.80 -13.40 7.91
N ASN A 45 9.50 -13.28 8.14
CA ASN A 45 8.64 -12.37 7.40
C ASN A 45 7.72 -11.62 8.36
N HIS A 46 7.15 -10.54 7.87
CA HIS A 46 6.13 -9.78 8.55
C HIS A 46 4.83 -9.74 7.74
N ARG A 47 3.72 -9.51 8.45
CA ARG A 47 2.38 -9.34 7.88
C ARG A 47 1.94 -7.89 8.06
N PHE A 48 1.10 -7.43 7.15
CA PHE A 48 0.52 -6.09 7.24
C PHE A 48 -0.88 -6.08 6.62
N ALA A 49 -1.71 -5.14 7.07
CA ALA A 49 -3.03 -4.89 6.52
C ALA A 49 -3.44 -3.44 6.76
N GLY A 50 -4.28 -2.89 5.88
CA GLY A 50 -4.72 -1.51 6.00
C GLY A 50 -5.67 -1.11 4.88
N VAL A 51 -5.83 0.21 4.73
CA VAL A 51 -6.63 0.82 3.68
C VAL A 51 -5.78 1.91 3.02
N THR A 52 -5.84 2.01 1.70
CA THR A 52 -5.10 3.02 0.94
C THR A 52 -5.62 4.44 1.22
N SER A 53 -4.86 5.45 0.80
CA SER A 53 -5.37 6.81 0.74
C SER A 53 -6.53 6.94 -0.23
N GLN A 54 -7.16 8.11 -0.24
CA GLN A 54 -8.00 8.56 -1.35
C GLN A 54 -7.24 8.63 -2.69
N VAL A 55 -8.01 8.74 -3.78
CA VAL A 55 -7.54 8.78 -5.17
C VAL A 55 -6.51 9.87 -5.42
N ILE A 56 -5.37 9.49 -6.00
CA ILE A 56 -4.35 10.39 -6.55
C ILE A 56 -4.39 10.26 -8.09
N LYS A 57 -4.75 11.34 -8.79
CA LYS A 57 -4.84 11.32 -10.26
C LYS A 57 -3.47 11.11 -10.90
N ASP A 58 -3.40 10.18 -11.86
CA ASP A 58 -2.18 9.87 -12.62
C ASP A 58 -2.55 9.56 -14.08
N GLY A 59 -2.42 10.59 -14.94
CA GLY A 59 -2.83 10.51 -16.35
C GLY A 59 -4.32 10.15 -16.51
N ASP A 60 -4.58 9.13 -17.33
CA ASP A 60 -5.92 8.57 -17.58
C ASP A 60 -6.35 7.52 -16.53
N SER A 61 -5.55 7.33 -15.48
CA SER A 61 -5.80 6.40 -14.38
C SER A 61 -5.68 7.12 -13.02
N HIS A 62 -5.48 6.34 -11.96
CA HIS A 62 -5.15 6.85 -10.64
C HIS A 62 -4.33 5.83 -9.86
N VAL A 63 -3.74 6.31 -8.77
CA VAL A 63 -2.97 5.55 -7.79
C VAL A 63 -3.41 5.93 -6.39
N HIS A 64 -2.91 5.20 -5.40
CA HIS A 64 -3.09 5.53 -3.99
C HIS A 64 -1.76 5.52 -3.25
N ALA A 65 -1.68 6.28 -2.16
CA ALA A 65 -0.61 6.17 -1.19
C ALA A 65 -0.96 5.13 -0.12
N ILE A 66 0.05 4.42 0.35
CA ILE A 66 -0.02 3.47 1.45
C ILE A 66 1.03 3.87 2.48
N LEU A 67 0.59 3.98 3.74
CA LEU A 67 1.46 4.12 4.90
C LEU A 67 0.96 3.16 5.99
N VAL A 68 1.77 2.18 6.36
CA VAL A 68 1.38 1.13 7.31
C VAL A 68 2.61 0.56 8.01
N SER A 69 2.44 0.12 9.26
CA SER A 69 3.43 -0.68 9.98
C SER A 69 3.16 -2.17 9.78
N THR A 70 4.20 -2.96 9.73
CA THR A 70 4.06 -4.41 9.80
C THR A 70 3.71 -4.87 11.21
N ASP A 71 3.35 -6.13 11.38
CA ASP A 71 3.28 -6.76 12.69
C ASP A 71 4.66 -6.81 13.36
N PHE A 72 4.64 -6.96 14.68
CA PHE A 72 5.83 -7.17 15.48
C PHE A 72 6.19 -8.66 15.49
N TYR A 73 7.43 -8.99 15.16
CA TYR A 73 7.98 -10.34 15.23
C TYR A 73 9.30 -10.31 15.99
N GLU A 74 9.41 -11.19 16.98
CA GLU A 74 10.53 -11.37 17.92
C GLU A 74 11.03 -10.10 18.63
N ASP A 75 11.56 -9.08 17.94
CA ASP A 75 11.99 -7.82 18.56
C ASP A 75 11.81 -6.56 17.68
N HIS A 76 11.33 -6.68 16.44
CA HIS A 76 11.16 -5.52 15.56
C HIS A 76 9.90 -5.58 14.69
N HIS A 77 9.64 -4.46 14.02
CA HIS A 77 8.65 -4.30 12.97
C HIS A 77 9.20 -3.26 12.00
N HIS A 78 8.67 -3.23 10.79
CA HIS A 78 9.05 -2.21 9.81
C HIS A 78 7.87 -1.32 9.43
N GLU A 79 8.18 -0.21 8.79
CA GLU A 79 7.20 0.64 8.13
C GLU A 79 7.22 0.42 6.61
N ILE A 80 6.06 0.58 5.99
CA ILE A 80 5.85 0.55 4.55
C ILE A 80 5.26 1.89 4.14
N GLY A 81 6.00 2.63 3.32
CA GLY A 81 5.50 3.76 2.55
C GLY A 81 5.62 3.44 1.06
N VAL A 82 4.49 3.40 0.33
CA VAL A 82 4.52 3.12 -1.13
C VAL A 82 3.37 3.80 -1.85
N ILE A 83 3.56 4.11 -3.15
CA ILE A 83 2.49 4.49 -4.07
C ILE A 83 2.14 3.26 -4.90
N THR A 84 0.85 2.95 -5.02
CA THR A 84 0.40 1.80 -5.81
C THR A 84 0.70 1.98 -7.30
N GLY A 85 0.68 0.89 -8.06
CA GLY A 85 0.57 0.96 -9.51
C GLY A 85 -0.78 1.53 -9.97
N PRO A 86 -0.96 1.80 -11.28
CA PRO A 86 -2.22 2.26 -11.84
C PRO A 86 -3.33 1.21 -11.68
N ALA A 87 -4.58 1.64 -11.85
CA ALA A 87 -5.74 0.76 -11.78
C ALA A 87 -5.67 -0.36 -12.83
N ILE A 88 -5.93 -1.60 -12.39
CA ILE A 88 -6.00 -2.81 -13.22
C ILE A 88 -7.43 -3.34 -13.18
N GLU A 89 -8.13 -3.24 -14.30
CA GLU A 89 -9.50 -3.72 -14.44
C GLU A 89 -9.62 -5.22 -14.17
N VAL A 90 -10.59 -5.60 -13.34
CA VAL A 90 -10.94 -7.00 -13.03
C VAL A 90 -12.35 -7.36 -13.54
N GLY A 91 -13.01 -6.45 -14.26
CA GLY A 91 -14.33 -6.65 -14.87
C GLY A 91 -15.44 -5.88 -14.16
N ASP A 92 -16.58 -5.74 -14.83
CA ASP A 92 -17.77 -5.03 -14.34
C ASP A 92 -17.54 -3.56 -13.90
N GLY A 93 -16.44 -2.94 -14.34
CA GLY A 93 -16.05 -1.57 -13.96
C GLY A 93 -15.44 -1.50 -12.56
N LYS A 94 -14.74 -2.56 -12.14
CA LYS A 94 -14.00 -2.66 -10.89
C LYS A 94 -12.53 -2.90 -11.19
N HIS A 95 -11.66 -2.46 -10.29
CA HIS A 95 -10.23 -2.64 -10.42
C HIS A 95 -9.56 -2.97 -9.09
N VAL A 96 -8.29 -3.34 -9.20
CA VAL A 96 -7.32 -3.46 -8.11
C VAL A 96 -6.06 -2.69 -8.48
N HIS A 97 -5.15 -2.51 -7.52
CA HIS A 97 -3.82 -1.97 -7.79
C HIS A 97 -2.76 -2.96 -7.36
N PHE A 98 -1.74 -3.15 -8.20
CA PHE A 98 -0.57 -3.94 -7.86
C PHE A 98 0.46 -3.07 -7.12
N VAL A 99 1.16 -3.66 -6.16
CA VAL A 99 2.11 -2.96 -5.30
C VAL A 99 3.33 -3.84 -5.08
N GLU A 100 4.51 -3.26 -5.30
CA GLU A 100 5.79 -3.86 -4.95
C GLU A 100 6.68 -2.82 -4.28
N GLY A 101 7.59 -3.25 -3.43
CA GLY A 101 8.47 -2.33 -2.73
C GLY A 101 9.32 -3.02 -1.67
N LYS A 102 9.87 -2.19 -0.79
CA LYS A 102 10.68 -2.60 0.36
C LYS A 102 10.22 -1.85 1.61
N THR A 103 10.36 -2.50 2.76
CA THR A 103 10.13 -1.88 4.05
C THR A 103 11.23 -0.86 4.39
N THR A 104 11.05 -0.11 5.48
CA THR A 104 12.17 0.58 6.14
C THR A 104 13.22 -0.42 6.63
N ILE A 105 14.43 0.07 6.89
CA ILE A 105 15.47 -0.71 7.57
C ILE A 105 15.19 -0.65 9.07
N ASP A 106 15.10 -1.80 9.70
CA ASP A 106 15.09 -2.01 11.15
C ASP A 106 15.92 -3.28 11.42
N ASP A 107 16.57 -3.37 12.57
CA ASP A 107 17.45 -4.51 12.90
C ASP A 107 18.44 -4.90 11.76
N ASP A 108 19.11 -3.89 11.19
CA ASP A 108 20.06 -3.96 10.06
C ASP A 108 19.59 -4.63 8.75
N HIS A 109 18.29 -4.89 8.58
CA HIS A 109 17.76 -5.44 7.32
C HIS A 109 16.41 -4.82 6.90
N TYR A 110 15.96 -5.19 5.70
CA TYR A 110 14.67 -4.79 5.14
C TYR A 110 14.05 -5.97 4.41
N HIS A 111 12.74 -5.97 4.26
CA HIS A 111 12.06 -6.97 3.46
C HIS A 111 11.51 -6.38 2.17
N LYS A 112 11.55 -7.18 1.10
CA LYS A 112 10.76 -6.91 -0.10
C LYS A 112 9.32 -7.36 0.11
N PHE A 113 8.39 -6.77 -0.61
CA PHE A 113 7.00 -7.23 -0.63
C PHE A 113 6.41 -7.07 -2.02
N VAL A 114 5.38 -7.87 -2.28
CA VAL A 114 4.55 -7.79 -3.48
C VAL A 114 3.12 -8.22 -3.14
N PHE A 115 2.14 -7.41 -3.49
CA PHE A 115 0.73 -7.70 -3.25
C PHE A 115 -0.18 -6.94 -4.21
N ALA A 116 -1.48 -7.24 -4.16
CA ALA A 116 -2.50 -6.44 -4.80
C ALA A 116 -3.50 -5.95 -3.75
N THR A 117 -4.07 -4.77 -3.97
CA THR A 117 -5.22 -4.32 -3.17
C THR A 117 -6.43 -5.22 -3.39
N LEU A 118 -7.39 -5.17 -2.48
CA LEU A 118 -8.69 -5.81 -2.65
C LEU A 118 -9.56 -4.99 -3.62
N ILE A 119 -10.57 -5.67 -4.16
CA ILE A 119 -11.46 -5.14 -5.21
C ILE A 119 -12.20 -3.89 -4.70
N GLU A 120 -12.23 -2.83 -5.52
CA GLU A 120 -13.08 -1.67 -5.28
C GLU A 120 -14.56 -2.07 -5.22
N ASP A 121 -15.28 -1.57 -4.21
CA ASP A 121 -16.75 -1.69 -4.09
C ASP A 121 -17.29 -3.04 -4.60
N PRO A 122 -17.09 -4.12 -3.84
CA PRO A 122 -17.35 -5.47 -4.35
C PRO A 122 -18.83 -5.71 -4.65
N ILE A 123 -19.75 -4.91 -4.09
CA ILE A 123 -21.19 -5.20 -4.10
C ILE A 123 -22.06 -4.19 -4.83
N SER A 124 -21.65 -2.92 -4.98
CA SER A 124 -22.52 -1.96 -5.67
C SER A 124 -22.46 -2.14 -7.19
N LYS A 125 -23.47 -1.55 -7.84
CA LYS A 125 -23.64 -1.56 -9.29
C LYS A 125 -23.16 -0.25 -9.93
N HIS A 126 -22.66 0.68 -9.12
CA HIS A 126 -22.13 1.95 -9.58
C HIS A 126 -20.71 1.75 -10.09
N LYS A 127 -20.39 2.40 -11.22
CA LYS A 127 -19.03 2.44 -11.76
C LYS A 127 -18.39 3.72 -11.27
N HIS A 128 -17.25 3.60 -10.60
CA HIS A 128 -16.59 4.70 -9.91
C HIS A 128 -15.36 5.26 -10.65
N CYS A 129 -14.99 4.64 -11.78
CA CYS A 129 -13.85 5.02 -12.62
C CYS A 129 -14.27 5.67 -13.94
#